data_AF-A0A507BYV4-F1
#
_entry.id   AF-A0A507BYV4-F1
#
_cell.length_a   1.000
_cell.length_b   1.000
_cell.length_c   1.000
_cell.angle_alpha   90.00
_cell.angle_beta   90.00
_cell.angle_gamma   90.00
#
_symmetry.space_group_name_H-M   'P 1'
#
loop_
_entity.id
_entity.type
_entity.pdbx_description
1 polymer ?
#
loop_
_entity_poly.entity_id
_entity_poly.type
_entity_poly.pdbx_seq_one_letter_code
_entity_poly.pdbx_strand_id
1 'polypeptide(L)'
;MRLEAKAGLDEELQDLKLRFELLEGDRKAYYETSQWAIRQNKDEIGKLRTQNKDLADQIAKIKKHELDSASSRVSTDALEKFEHKICEVQKKYDDMQAEARNKEERLREMGDQLDLFRREAEMVKSNVQDSPAAKEIRTLENRLDKATIKYNEAQSIRKTYEQITRKLQDERLTFDKQIEGFERTLRAKRHDASDLEAMSRDANHAKEVAKAELARFEAQINEERKQREKDLTFRKEMVKHQMELADKLNITSMQMEDPTAESALPSSESKPTRDDTLEQAALEFEHTLRVIQEATGASDISEVSARFQAQQETKSHLISLQRKAESRVDSLKQEHKEAIKELGELKYSGESRTAQSAAVVADFEGHLSVAEVKCGETRGRYERLSRLLNDARSGTQHLCDKLEGIQMAEKTPMPAVSDDTVASVLEVCVAKLETLISSLQQRDIPDPATVASQVAGEPVGILQVGQSGLPPYNTRVKLRPLEFEPESAEDEDENDDDFAEVPDRETLKKHTAQLLASRSKGAKAPKKSRKGKKDGDDDEE
;
A
#
# COMPACT_ATOMS: atom_id res chain seq x y z
N MET A 1 -109.79 -50.61 179.05
CA MET A 1 -110.45 -49.43 178.43
C MET A 1 -109.87 -48.08 178.93
N ARG A 2 -108.52 -47.91 178.92
CA ARG A 2 -107.84 -46.59 179.13
C ARG A 2 -106.33 -46.56 178.78
N LEU A 3 -105.73 -47.64 178.26
CA LEU A 3 -104.29 -47.71 177.93
C LEU A 3 -103.98 -47.81 176.43
N GLU A 4 -104.90 -48.30 175.58
CA GLU A 4 -104.62 -48.45 174.14
C GLU A 4 -104.83 -47.17 173.33
N ALA A 5 -105.58 -46.18 173.85
CA ALA A 5 -105.78 -44.90 173.16
C ALA A 5 -104.56 -43.95 173.25
N LYS A 6 -103.58 -44.22 174.12
CA LYS A 6 -102.35 -43.40 174.21
C LYS A 6 -101.23 -43.88 173.29
N ALA A 7 -101.17 -45.16 172.95
CA ALA A 7 -100.13 -45.69 172.07
C ALA A 7 -100.33 -45.28 170.59
N GLY A 8 -101.59 -45.24 170.12
CA GLY A 8 -101.87 -44.84 168.73
C GLY A 8 -101.60 -43.35 168.45
N LEU A 9 -101.77 -42.47 169.43
CA LEU A 9 -101.50 -41.04 169.28
C LEU A 9 -100.00 -40.70 169.19
N ASP A 10 -99.14 -41.48 169.86
CA ASP A 10 -97.68 -41.27 169.79
C ASP A 10 -97.08 -41.83 168.50
N GLU A 11 -97.63 -42.92 167.94
CA GLU A 11 -97.27 -43.42 166.61
C GLU A 11 -97.67 -42.43 165.51
N GLU A 12 -98.87 -41.86 165.56
CA GLU A 12 -99.32 -40.84 164.59
C GLU A 12 -98.44 -39.57 164.62
N LEU A 13 -97.94 -39.17 165.80
CA LEU A 13 -97.05 -38.00 165.93
C LEU A 13 -95.65 -38.26 165.38
N GLN A 14 -95.10 -39.46 165.56
CA GLN A 14 -93.79 -39.83 164.99
C GLN A 14 -93.85 -39.92 163.47
N ASP A 15 -94.94 -40.48 162.92
CA ASP A 15 -95.13 -40.60 161.47
C ASP A 15 -95.25 -39.22 160.81
N LEU A 16 -95.90 -38.27 161.48
CA LEU A 16 -96.00 -36.89 161.00
C LEU A 16 -94.66 -36.15 161.02
N LYS A 17 -93.80 -36.39 162.03
CA LYS A 17 -92.44 -35.82 162.09
C LYS A 17 -91.54 -36.37 160.98
N LEU A 18 -91.57 -37.67 160.74
CA LEU A 18 -90.79 -38.31 159.68
C LEU A 18 -91.20 -37.78 158.30
N ARG A 19 -92.49 -37.55 158.09
CA ARG A 19 -93.03 -36.97 156.86
C ARG A 19 -92.59 -35.51 156.64
N PHE A 20 -92.47 -34.73 157.72
CA PHE A 20 -91.99 -33.35 157.64
C PHE A 20 -90.49 -33.29 157.29
N GLU A 21 -89.68 -34.16 157.90
CA GLU A 21 -88.24 -34.22 157.64
C GLU A 21 -87.94 -34.67 156.19
N LEU A 22 -88.73 -35.60 155.65
CA LEU A 22 -88.66 -35.99 154.24
C LEU A 22 -89.06 -34.85 153.29
N LEU A 23 -90.11 -34.09 153.61
CA LEU A 23 -90.54 -32.92 152.84
C LEU A 23 -89.50 -31.79 152.86
N GLU A 24 -88.79 -31.59 153.97
CA GLU A 24 -87.67 -30.64 154.04
C GLU A 24 -86.46 -31.13 153.22
N GLY A 25 -86.17 -32.43 153.25
CA GLY A 25 -85.17 -33.06 152.40
C GLY A 25 -85.46 -32.87 150.91
N ASP A 26 -86.69 -33.16 150.48
CA ASP A 26 -87.14 -32.95 149.11
C ASP A 26 -87.06 -31.47 148.71
N ARG A 27 -87.56 -30.55 149.56
CA ARG A 27 -87.47 -29.11 149.29
C ARG A 27 -86.02 -28.65 149.11
N LYS A 28 -85.08 -29.18 149.91
CA LYS A 28 -83.65 -28.85 149.80
C LYS A 28 -83.05 -29.44 148.53
N ALA A 29 -83.35 -30.69 148.19
CA ALA A 29 -82.91 -31.34 146.96
C ALA A 29 -83.43 -30.61 145.71
N TYR A 30 -84.70 -30.18 145.70
CA TYR A 30 -85.27 -29.38 144.61
C TYR A 30 -84.57 -28.03 144.47
N TYR A 31 -84.28 -27.35 145.57
CA TYR A 31 -83.57 -26.07 145.54
C TYR A 31 -82.12 -26.21 145.05
N GLU A 32 -81.39 -27.23 145.52
CA GLU A 32 -80.03 -27.51 145.07
C GLU A 32 -80.00 -27.90 143.59
N THR A 33 -80.93 -28.74 143.13
CA THR A 33 -81.06 -29.13 141.71
C THR A 33 -81.39 -27.91 140.84
N SER A 34 -82.28 -27.03 141.30
CA SER A 34 -82.62 -25.78 140.60
C SER A 34 -81.42 -24.82 140.50
N GLN A 35 -80.69 -24.62 141.59
CA GLN A 35 -79.49 -23.78 141.60
C GLN A 35 -78.37 -24.35 140.73
N TRP A 36 -78.20 -25.67 140.70
CA TRP A 36 -77.26 -26.34 139.83
C TRP A 36 -77.63 -26.16 138.34
N ALA A 37 -78.91 -26.34 137.99
CA ALA A 37 -79.41 -26.09 136.64
C ALA A 37 -79.23 -24.62 136.20
N ILE A 38 -79.45 -23.67 137.10
CA ILE A 38 -79.22 -22.24 136.82
C ILE A 38 -77.73 -21.97 136.55
N ARG A 39 -76.82 -22.60 137.31
CA ARG A 39 -75.36 -22.47 137.08
C ARG A 39 -74.96 -23.09 135.74
N GLN A 40 -75.45 -24.29 135.42
CA GLN A 40 -75.19 -24.95 134.15
C GLN A 40 -75.67 -24.10 132.96
N ASN A 41 -76.88 -23.55 133.04
CA ASN A 41 -77.42 -22.66 132.01
C ASN A 41 -76.59 -21.37 131.85
N LYS A 42 -76.06 -20.80 132.93
CA LYS A 42 -75.16 -19.64 132.85
C LYS A 42 -73.85 -19.96 132.13
N ASP A 43 -73.25 -21.11 132.42
CA ASP A 43 -72.01 -21.54 131.75
C ASP A 43 -72.25 -21.83 130.26
N GLU A 44 -73.39 -22.41 129.92
CA GLU A 44 -73.78 -22.69 128.53
C GLU A 44 -74.01 -21.40 127.73
N ILE A 45 -74.69 -20.39 128.32
CA ILE A 45 -74.81 -19.06 127.72
C ILE A 45 -73.42 -18.41 127.52
N GLY A 46 -72.50 -18.60 128.46
CA GLY A 46 -71.12 -18.14 128.32
C GLY A 46 -70.42 -18.73 127.10
N LYS A 47 -70.50 -20.05 126.91
CA LYS A 47 -69.93 -20.76 125.75
C LYS A 47 -70.56 -20.32 124.43
N LEU A 48 -71.88 -20.16 124.40
CA LEU A 48 -72.58 -19.71 123.18
C LEU A 48 -72.19 -18.28 122.77
N ARG A 49 -71.89 -17.41 123.74
CA ARG A 49 -71.42 -16.03 123.45
C ARG A 49 -70.02 -16.00 122.86
N THR A 50 -69.09 -16.82 123.36
CA THR A 50 -67.74 -16.91 122.78
C THR A 50 -67.79 -17.49 121.37
N GLN A 51 -68.58 -18.54 121.15
CA GLN A 51 -68.76 -19.13 119.83
C GLN A 51 -69.38 -18.14 118.83
N ASN A 52 -70.36 -17.33 119.23
CA ASN A 52 -70.91 -16.29 118.36
C ASN A 52 -69.88 -15.22 117.99
N LYS A 53 -69.01 -14.84 118.93
CA LYS A 53 -67.92 -13.89 118.66
C LYS A 53 -66.93 -14.47 117.65
N ASP A 54 -66.51 -15.72 117.84
CA ASP A 54 -65.58 -16.39 116.93
C ASP A 54 -66.17 -16.56 115.52
N LEU A 55 -67.47 -16.89 115.42
CA LEU A 55 -68.17 -16.97 114.13
C LEU A 55 -68.25 -15.61 113.44
N ALA A 56 -68.52 -14.53 114.18
CA ALA A 56 -68.53 -13.17 113.63
C ALA A 56 -67.14 -12.78 113.08
N ASP A 57 -66.07 -13.10 113.80
CA ASP A 57 -64.69 -12.83 113.37
C ASP A 57 -64.31 -13.67 112.13
N GLN A 58 -64.78 -14.92 112.04
CA GLN A 58 -64.59 -15.76 110.84
C GLN A 58 -65.33 -15.17 109.62
N ILE A 59 -66.57 -14.70 109.79
CA ILE A 59 -67.33 -14.05 108.71
C ILE A 59 -66.63 -12.77 108.25
N ALA A 60 -66.08 -11.97 109.17
CA ALA A 60 -65.34 -10.77 108.80
C ALA A 60 -64.09 -11.08 107.96
N LYS A 61 -63.36 -12.16 108.27
CA LYS A 61 -62.20 -12.60 107.48
C LYS A 61 -62.58 -13.07 106.08
N ILE A 62 -63.67 -13.84 105.94
CA ILE A 62 -64.13 -14.32 104.63
C ILE A 62 -64.54 -13.14 103.74
N LYS A 63 -65.31 -12.19 104.28
CA LYS A 63 -65.72 -10.99 103.52
C LYS A 63 -64.52 -10.15 103.04
N LYS A 64 -63.45 -10.07 103.83
CA LYS A 64 -62.23 -9.37 103.43
C LYS A 64 -61.53 -10.08 102.27
N HIS A 65 -61.43 -11.42 102.30
CA HIS A 65 -60.83 -12.20 101.24
C HIS A 65 -61.65 -12.16 99.93
N GLU A 66 -62.98 -12.10 100.01
CA GLU A 66 -63.84 -11.90 98.83
C GLU A 66 -63.63 -10.53 98.17
N LEU A 67 -63.38 -9.48 98.97
CA LEU A 67 -63.05 -8.14 98.47
C LEU A 67 -61.67 -8.09 97.78
N ASP A 68 -60.66 -8.77 98.31
CA ASP A 68 -59.34 -8.86 97.67
C ASP A 68 -59.38 -9.74 96.40
N SER A 69 -60.23 -10.78 96.37
CA SER A 69 -60.47 -11.61 95.18
C SER A 69 -61.21 -10.86 94.06
N ALA A 70 -61.99 -9.83 94.39
CA ALA A 70 -62.62 -8.94 93.41
C ALA A 70 -61.60 -8.07 92.64
N SER A 71 -60.35 -7.95 93.13
CA SER A 71 -59.23 -7.34 92.39
C SER A 71 -58.82 -8.16 91.16
N SER A 72 -59.28 -9.41 91.03
CA SER A 72 -59.11 -10.24 89.82
C SER A 72 -59.81 -9.64 88.57
N ARG A 73 -60.82 -8.77 88.77
CA ARG A 73 -61.48 -8.03 87.67
C ARG A 73 -60.56 -7.08 86.91
N VAL A 74 -59.46 -6.62 87.53
CA VAL A 74 -58.44 -5.80 86.86
C VAL A 74 -57.58 -6.64 85.91
N SER A 75 -57.42 -7.94 86.20
CA SER A 75 -56.68 -8.89 85.35
C SER A 75 -57.51 -9.35 84.14
N THR A 76 -58.84 -9.47 84.29
CA THR A 76 -59.74 -9.81 83.17
C THR A 76 -59.89 -8.67 82.17
N ASP A 77 -59.97 -7.42 82.63
CA ASP A 77 -60.03 -6.23 81.74
C ASP A 77 -58.73 -6.03 80.95
N ALA A 78 -57.57 -6.42 81.52
CA ALA A 78 -56.31 -6.43 80.78
C ALA A 78 -56.28 -7.53 79.70
N LEU A 79 -56.77 -8.73 80.01
CA LEU A 79 -56.86 -9.84 79.06
C LEU A 79 -57.82 -9.53 77.90
N GLU A 80 -58.99 -8.95 78.17
CA GLU A 80 -59.94 -8.54 77.13
C GLU A 80 -59.34 -7.49 76.18
N LYS A 81 -58.53 -6.55 76.70
CA LYS A 81 -57.79 -5.59 75.86
C LYS A 81 -56.72 -6.26 75.00
N PHE A 82 -56.02 -7.28 75.51
CA PHE A 82 -55.07 -8.06 74.72
C PHE A 82 -55.77 -8.91 73.67
N GLU A 83 -56.90 -9.53 73.99
CA GLU A 83 -57.72 -10.28 73.03
C GLU A 83 -58.24 -9.37 71.92
N HIS A 84 -58.78 -8.20 72.26
CA HIS A 84 -59.17 -7.19 71.27
C HIS A 84 -57.97 -6.78 70.40
N LYS A 85 -56.78 -6.64 71.01
CA LYS A 85 -55.57 -6.30 70.25
C LYS A 85 -55.13 -7.41 69.31
N ILE A 86 -55.24 -8.67 69.72
CA ILE A 86 -54.96 -9.83 68.88
C ILE A 86 -55.95 -9.89 67.72
N CYS A 87 -57.24 -9.70 67.96
CA CYS A 87 -58.25 -9.64 66.91
C CYS A 87 -58.00 -8.48 65.93
N GLU A 88 -57.59 -7.29 66.41
CA GLU A 88 -57.19 -6.18 65.54
C GLU A 88 -55.98 -6.53 64.67
N VAL A 89 -54.97 -7.20 65.24
CA VAL A 89 -53.75 -7.58 64.51
C VAL A 89 -54.06 -8.69 63.51
N GLN A 90 -54.89 -9.66 63.86
CA GLN A 90 -55.36 -10.71 62.95
C GLN A 90 -56.15 -10.11 61.80
N LYS A 91 -57.10 -9.21 62.07
CA LYS A 91 -57.85 -8.51 61.03
C LYS A 91 -56.92 -7.72 60.10
N LYS A 92 -55.96 -6.99 60.65
CA LYS A 92 -54.94 -6.28 59.84
C LYS A 92 -54.09 -7.23 59.01
N TYR A 93 -53.71 -8.39 59.56
CA TYR A 93 -52.96 -9.41 58.84
C TYR A 93 -53.79 -10.00 57.69
N ASP A 94 -55.05 -10.32 57.93
CA ASP A 94 -55.97 -10.85 56.91
C ASP A 94 -56.23 -9.82 55.81
N ASP A 95 -56.42 -8.54 56.18
CA ASP A 95 -56.56 -7.43 55.24
C ASP A 95 -55.31 -7.26 54.37
N MET A 96 -54.11 -7.30 54.99
CA MET A 96 -52.82 -7.23 54.27
C MET A 96 -52.59 -8.46 53.40
N GLN A 97 -53.01 -9.65 53.84
CA GLN A 97 -52.90 -10.89 53.05
C GLN A 97 -53.84 -10.85 51.84
N ALA A 98 -55.06 -10.32 52.01
CA ALA A 98 -55.99 -10.10 50.90
C ALA A 98 -55.44 -9.07 49.90
N GLU A 99 -54.84 -7.97 50.39
CA GLU A 99 -54.18 -6.99 49.52
C GLU A 99 -52.99 -7.59 48.76
N ALA A 100 -52.17 -8.42 49.42
CA ALA A 100 -51.06 -9.13 48.78
C ALA A 100 -51.55 -10.08 47.68
N ARG A 101 -52.59 -10.88 47.95
CA ARG A 101 -53.20 -11.77 46.94
C ARG A 101 -53.76 -11.00 45.73
N ASN A 102 -54.47 -9.89 45.97
CA ASN A 102 -54.97 -9.04 44.90
C ASN A 102 -53.84 -8.44 44.05
N LYS A 103 -52.71 -8.07 44.67
CA LYS A 103 -51.52 -7.59 43.95
C LYS A 103 -50.84 -8.71 43.15
N GLU A 104 -50.74 -9.91 43.71
CA GLU A 104 -50.22 -11.09 43.00
C GLU A 104 -51.08 -11.47 41.78
N GLU A 105 -52.40 -11.44 41.92
CA GLU A 105 -53.33 -11.66 40.80
C GLU A 105 -53.16 -10.60 39.71
N ARG A 106 -53.10 -9.31 40.07
CA ARG A 106 -52.81 -8.23 39.11
C ARG A 106 -51.45 -8.39 38.42
N LEU A 107 -50.42 -8.82 39.16
CA LEU A 107 -49.11 -9.08 38.57
C LEU A 107 -49.15 -10.26 37.59
N ARG A 108 -49.93 -11.30 37.90
CA ARG A 108 -50.16 -12.42 36.98
C ARG A 108 -50.90 -11.96 35.73
N GLU A 109 -51.98 -11.20 35.88
CA GLU A 109 -52.73 -10.62 34.75
C GLU A 109 -51.85 -9.73 33.86
N MET A 110 -51.02 -8.86 34.44
CA MET A 110 -50.06 -8.06 33.67
C MET A 110 -48.98 -8.91 33.02
N GLY A 111 -48.51 -9.98 33.69
CA GLY A 111 -47.58 -10.94 33.12
C GLY A 111 -48.16 -11.64 31.90
N ASP A 112 -49.39 -12.12 32.00
CA ASP A 112 -50.11 -12.75 30.89
C ASP A 112 -50.32 -11.77 29.73
N GLN A 113 -50.65 -10.51 30.01
CA GLN A 113 -50.76 -9.46 28.99
C GLN A 113 -49.42 -9.18 28.29
N LEU A 114 -48.31 -9.12 29.04
CA LEU A 114 -46.98 -8.93 28.46
C LEU A 114 -46.59 -10.10 27.56
N ASP A 115 -46.92 -11.33 27.95
CA ASP A 115 -46.64 -12.51 27.14
C ASP A 115 -47.53 -12.60 25.89
N LEU A 116 -48.75 -12.07 25.93
CA LEU A 116 -49.58 -11.89 24.74
C LEU A 116 -48.96 -10.84 23.80
N PHE A 117 -48.60 -9.66 24.32
CA PHE A 117 -47.97 -8.61 23.49
C PHE A 117 -46.62 -9.05 22.91
N ARG A 118 -45.84 -9.87 23.62
CA ARG A 118 -44.61 -10.46 23.08
C ARG A 118 -44.89 -11.37 21.89
N ARG A 119 -45.88 -12.28 21.99
CA ARG A 119 -46.28 -13.15 20.89
C ARG A 119 -46.82 -12.37 19.70
N GLU A 120 -47.63 -11.34 19.93
CA GLU A 120 -48.12 -10.45 18.88
C GLU A 120 -46.97 -9.70 18.19
N ALA A 121 -46.00 -9.19 18.95
CA ALA A 121 -44.83 -8.52 18.39
C ALA A 121 -43.96 -9.48 17.55
N GLU A 122 -43.82 -10.74 17.95
CA GLU A 122 -43.13 -11.76 17.16
C GLU A 122 -43.86 -12.07 15.85
N MET A 123 -45.19 -12.19 15.87
CA MET A 123 -45.99 -12.38 14.66
C MET A 123 -45.95 -11.17 13.72
N VAL A 124 -45.91 -9.95 14.25
CA VAL A 124 -45.74 -8.75 13.42
C VAL A 124 -44.36 -8.74 12.77
N LYS A 125 -43.30 -9.09 13.51
CA LYS A 125 -41.94 -9.17 12.94
C LYS A 125 -41.81 -10.19 11.82
N SER A 126 -42.38 -11.38 11.98
CA SER A 126 -42.37 -12.40 10.90
C SER A 126 -43.17 -11.91 9.68
N ASN A 127 -44.35 -11.34 9.88
CA ASN A 127 -45.18 -10.80 8.79
C ASN A 127 -44.53 -9.61 8.08
N VAL A 128 -43.74 -8.78 8.76
CA VAL A 128 -42.98 -7.68 8.14
C VAL A 128 -41.84 -8.23 7.28
N GLN A 129 -41.18 -9.32 7.67
CA GLN A 129 -40.13 -9.95 6.85
C GLN A 129 -40.68 -10.65 5.60
N ASP A 130 -41.90 -11.17 5.66
CA ASP A 130 -42.59 -11.80 4.54
C ASP A 130 -43.50 -10.85 3.74
N SER A 131 -43.59 -9.59 4.19
CA SER A 131 -44.36 -8.54 3.55
C SER A 131 -43.93 -8.37 2.09
N PRO A 132 -44.88 -8.16 1.16
CA PRO A 132 -44.56 -7.89 -0.24
C PRO A 132 -43.56 -6.73 -0.40
N ALA A 133 -43.63 -5.72 0.47
CA ALA A 133 -42.68 -4.60 0.48
C ALA A 133 -41.25 -5.03 0.87
N ALA A 134 -41.09 -5.92 1.84
CA ALA A 134 -39.77 -6.44 2.22
C ALA A 134 -39.16 -7.31 1.12
N LYS A 135 -39.98 -8.07 0.40
CA LYS A 135 -39.55 -8.82 -0.79
C LYS A 135 -39.12 -7.87 -1.91
N GLU A 136 -39.88 -6.80 -2.15
CA GLU A 136 -39.54 -5.77 -3.13
C GLU A 136 -38.20 -5.08 -2.79
N ILE A 137 -38.00 -4.67 -1.53
CA ILE A 137 -36.74 -4.11 -1.04
C ILE A 137 -35.58 -5.06 -1.33
N ARG A 138 -35.68 -6.34 -0.96
CA ARG A 138 -34.64 -7.35 -1.26
C ARG A 138 -34.37 -7.48 -2.76
N THR A 139 -35.39 -7.40 -3.62
CA THR A 139 -35.17 -7.46 -5.07
C THR A 139 -34.48 -6.22 -5.62
N LEU A 140 -34.81 -5.04 -5.08
CA LEU A 140 -34.17 -3.77 -5.44
C LEU A 140 -32.72 -3.72 -4.97
N GLU A 141 -32.44 -4.19 -3.75
CA GLU A 141 -31.08 -4.36 -3.22
C GLU A 141 -30.25 -5.29 -4.11
N ASN A 142 -30.77 -6.49 -4.43
CA ASN A 142 -30.09 -7.41 -5.35
C ASN A 142 -29.86 -6.82 -6.74
N ARG A 143 -30.78 -5.97 -7.23
CA ARG A 143 -30.64 -5.30 -8.52
C ARG A 143 -29.60 -4.19 -8.47
N LEU A 144 -29.53 -3.45 -7.35
CA LEU A 144 -28.52 -2.44 -7.08
C LEU A 144 -27.14 -3.08 -6.99
N ASP A 145 -26.97 -4.16 -6.24
CA ASP A 145 -25.70 -4.89 -6.13
C ASP A 145 -25.22 -5.38 -7.51
N LYS A 146 -26.13 -5.93 -8.32
CA LYS A 146 -25.81 -6.33 -9.70
C LYS A 146 -25.41 -5.13 -10.56
N ALA A 147 -26.05 -3.97 -10.39
CA ALA A 147 -25.68 -2.75 -11.12
C ALA A 147 -24.30 -2.24 -10.69
N THR A 148 -23.99 -2.30 -9.39
CA THR A 148 -22.69 -1.93 -8.81
C THR A 148 -21.57 -2.83 -9.30
N ILE A 149 -21.79 -4.15 -9.32
CA ILE A 149 -20.82 -5.12 -9.87
C ILE A 149 -20.53 -4.80 -11.34
N LYS A 150 -21.59 -4.62 -12.16
CA LYS A 150 -21.43 -4.25 -13.58
C LYS A 150 -20.74 -2.91 -13.79
N TYR A 151 -21.01 -1.93 -12.94
CA TYR A 151 -20.34 -0.64 -12.99
C TYR A 151 -18.84 -0.78 -12.70
N ASN A 152 -18.48 -1.52 -11.65
CA ASN A 152 -17.08 -1.76 -11.29
C ASN A 152 -16.33 -2.54 -12.39
N GLU A 153 -16.98 -3.53 -13.00
CA GLU A 153 -16.44 -4.26 -14.16
C GLU A 153 -16.27 -3.36 -15.39
N ALA A 154 -17.26 -2.51 -15.69
CA ALA A 154 -17.13 -1.53 -16.77
C ALA A 154 -15.99 -0.52 -16.49
N GLN A 155 -15.81 -0.10 -15.23
CA GLN A 155 -14.72 0.78 -14.83
C GLN A 155 -13.35 0.10 -14.95
N SER A 156 -13.21 -1.18 -14.58
CA SER A 156 -11.95 -1.91 -14.75
C SER A 156 -11.60 -2.06 -16.23
N ILE A 157 -12.57 -2.44 -17.06
CA ILE A 157 -12.39 -2.51 -18.53
C ILE A 157 -12.01 -1.15 -19.10
N ARG A 158 -12.67 -0.06 -18.68
CA ARG A 158 -12.35 1.30 -19.11
C ARG A 158 -10.90 1.68 -18.77
N LYS A 159 -10.46 1.40 -17.53
CA LYS A 159 -9.07 1.64 -17.11
C LYS A 159 -8.07 0.88 -17.98
N THR A 160 -8.36 -0.37 -18.33
CA THR A 160 -7.50 -1.15 -19.24
C THR A 160 -7.44 -0.53 -20.63
N TYR A 161 -8.57 -0.11 -21.20
CA TYR A 161 -8.59 0.58 -22.50
C TYR A 161 -7.89 1.95 -22.46
N GLU A 162 -8.01 2.69 -21.36
CA GLU A 162 -7.27 3.93 -21.15
C GLU A 162 -5.75 3.67 -21.12
N GLN A 163 -5.30 2.61 -20.44
CA GLN A 163 -3.89 2.21 -20.44
C GLN A 163 -3.39 1.82 -21.82
N ILE A 164 -4.15 1.00 -22.56
CA ILE A 164 -3.82 0.63 -23.95
C ILE A 164 -3.73 1.89 -24.82
N THR A 165 -4.68 2.82 -24.67
CA THR A 165 -4.69 4.07 -25.43
C THR A 165 -3.47 4.93 -25.13
N ARG A 166 -3.06 5.04 -23.85
CA ARG A 166 -1.84 5.77 -23.46
C ARG A 166 -0.60 5.13 -24.08
N LYS A 167 -0.43 3.81 -23.97
CA LYS A 167 0.68 3.09 -24.61
C LYS A 167 0.73 3.32 -26.12
N LEU A 168 -0.40 3.23 -26.81
CA LEU A 168 -0.47 3.50 -28.25
C LEU A 168 -0.15 4.96 -28.60
N GLN A 169 -0.52 5.92 -27.75
CA GLN A 169 -0.13 7.32 -27.93
C GLN A 169 1.36 7.53 -27.73
N ASP A 170 1.95 6.92 -26.71
CA ASP A 170 3.39 6.97 -26.44
C ASP A 170 4.17 6.32 -27.58
N GLU A 171 3.77 5.13 -28.03
CA GLU A 171 4.37 4.46 -29.19
C GLU A 171 4.27 5.32 -30.45
N ARG A 172 3.11 5.94 -30.71
CA ARG A 172 2.93 6.86 -31.84
C ARG A 172 3.95 8.00 -31.82
N LEU A 173 4.24 8.58 -30.66
CA LEU A 173 5.25 9.64 -30.52
C LEU A 173 6.68 9.13 -30.76
N THR A 174 6.95 7.83 -30.54
CA THR A 174 8.25 7.22 -30.81
C THR A 174 8.47 6.84 -32.26
N PHE A 175 7.40 6.51 -33.02
CA PHE A 175 7.54 6.10 -34.41
C PHE A 175 8.17 7.17 -35.29
N ASP A 176 7.85 8.45 -35.09
CA ASP A 176 8.46 9.54 -35.86
C ASP A 176 10.00 9.58 -35.65
N LYS A 177 10.47 9.40 -34.40
CA LYS A 177 11.91 9.32 -34.10
C LYS A 177 12.57 8.10 -34.73
N GLN A 178 11.88 6.95 -34.73
CA GLN A 178 12.36 5.72 -35.37
C GLN A 178 12.46 5.90 -36.90
N ILE A 179 11.44 6.51 -37.51
CA ILE A 179 11.41 6.84 -38.94
C ILE A 179 12.56 7.80 -39.28
N GLU A 180 12.76 8.87 -38.51
CA GLU A 180 13.89 9.78 -38.71
C GLU A 180 15.25 9.06 -38.60
N GLY A 181 15.36 8.08 -37.68
CA GLY A 181 16.53 7.22 -37.56
C GLY A 181 16.76 6.38 -38.82
N PHE A 182 15.71 5.72 -39.31
CA PHE A 182 15.75 4.95 -40.56
C PHE A 182 16.04 5.83 -41.78
N GLU A 183 15.49 7.03 -41.85
CA GLU A 183 15.79 7.98 -42.92
C GLU A 183 17.24 8.44 -42.90
N ARG A 184 17.80 8.75 -41.71
CA ARG A 184 19.21 9.12 -41.57
C ARG A 184 20.13 8.00 -42.03
N THR A 185 19.88 6.77 -41.58
CA THR A 185 20.66 5.59 -42.00
C THR A 185 20.52 5.30 -43.50
N LEU A 186 19.32 5.44 -44.06
CA LEU A 186 19.09 5.29 -45.50
C LEU A 186 19.84 6.35 -46.32
N ARG A 187 19.84 7.62 -45.88
CA ARG A 187 20.60 8.70 -46.54
C ARG A 187 22.10 8.42 -46.49
N ALA A 188 22.63 8.00 -45.34
CA ALA A 188 24.03 7.61 -45.22
C ALA A 188 24.37 6.45 -46.17
N LYS A 189 23.55 5.41 -46.22
CA LYS A 189 23.78 4.27 -47.13
C LYS A 189 23.66 4.62 -48.61
N ARG A 190 22.79 5.56 -48.98
CA ARG A 190 22.74 6.09 -50.34
C ARG A 190 23.99 6.87 -50.69
N HIS A 191 24.53 7.65 -49.76
CA HIS A 191 25.80 8.34 -49.93
C HIS A 191 26.96 7.35 -50.10
N ASP A 192 27.09 6.37 -49.19
CA ASP A 192 28.09 5.31 -49.27
C ASP A 192 28.02 4.56 -50.62
N ALA A 193 26.81 4.25 -51.11
CA ALA A 193 26.61 3.60 -52.39
C ALA A 193 27.04 4.48 -53.57
N SER A 194 26.70 5.78 -53.54
CA SER A 194 27.14 6.74 -54.56
C SER A 194 28.66 6.85 -54.61
N ASP A 195 29.32 6.92 -53.45
CA ASP A 195 30.78 6.97 -53.35
C ASP A 195 31.42 5.69 -53.91
N LEU A 196 30.85 4.53 -53.58
CA LEU A 196 31.33 3.25 -54.09
C LEU A 196 31.16 3.12 -55.60
N GLU A 197 30.07 3.65 -56.16
CA GLU A 197 29.89 3.73 -57.61
C GLU A 197 30.92 4.66 -58.27
N ALA A 198 31.21 5.81 -57.66
CA ALA A 198 32.24 6.73 -58.16
C ALA A 198 33.62 6.04 -58.15
N MET A 199 33.99 5.39 -57.05
CA MET A 199 35.21 4.58 -56.95
C MET A 199 35.24 3.45 -57.98
N SER A 200 34.10 2.81 -58.26
CA SER A 200 33.99 1.78 -59.30
C SER A 200 34.21 2.35 -60.70
N ARG A 201 33.66 3.53 -61.00
CA ARG A 201 33.88 4.23 -62.28
C ARG A 201 35.35 4.59 -62.44
N ASP A 202 35.99 5.11 -61.39
CA ASP A 202 37.42 5.46 -61.39
C ASP A 202 38.31 4.22 -61.58
N ALA A 203 38.01 3.13 -60.86
CA ALA A 203 38.73 1.86 -60.98
C ALA A 203 38.58 1.25 -62.39
N ASN A 204 37.38 1.31 -62.97
CA ASN A 204 37.16 0.87 -64.35
C ASN A 204 37.89 1.76 -65.35
N HIS A 205 37.90 3.09 -65.15
CA HIS A 205 38.65 4.00 -65.99
C HIS A 205 40.15 3.70 -65.95
N ALA A 206 40.72 3.56 -64.74
CA ALA A 206 42.14 3.20 -64.56
C ALA A 206 42.48 1.86 -65.23
N LYS A 207 41.58 0.87 -65.14
CA LYS A 207 41.73 -0.42 -65.83
C LYS A 207 41.73 -0.28 -67.36
N GLU A 208 40.81 0.51 -67.93
CA GLU A 208 40.75 0.73 -69.38
C GLU A 208 41.95 1.54 -69.88
N VAL A 209 42.44 2.51 -69.10
CA VAL A 209 43.70 3.22 -69.39
C VAL A 209 44.87 2.26 -69.41
N ALA A 210 45.03 1.42 -68.37
CA ALA A 210 46.12 0.44 -68.29
C ALA A 210 46.05 -0.59 -69.44
N LYS A 211 44.85 -1.04 -69.83
CA LYS A 211 44.67 -1.91 -71.01
C LYS A 211 45.05 -1.20 -72.31
N ALA A 212 44.66 0.06 -72.48
CA ALA A 212 44.98 0.83 -73.67
C ALA A 212 46.49 1.08 -73.78
N GLU A 213 47.16 1.37 -72.67
CA GLU A 213 48.62 1.47 -72.61
C GLU A 213 49.30 0.14 -72.93
N LEU A 214 48.83 -0.97 -72.35
CA LEU A 214 49.33 -2.31 -72.65
C LEU A 214 49.17 -2.64 -74.13
N ALA A 215 48.01 -2.38 -74.73
CA ALA A 215 47.78 -2.61 -76.17
C ALA A 215 48.68 -1.73 -77.05
N ARG A 216 48.95 -0.48 -76.65
CA ARG A 216 49.92 0.40 -77.34
C ARG A 216 51.33 -0.16 -77.27
N PHE A 217 51.78 -0.61 -76.10
CA PHE A 217 53.09 -1.21 -75.93
C PHE A 217 53.23 -2.52 -76.72
N GLU A 218 52.20 -3.38 -76.73
CA GLU A 218 52.18 -4.59 -77.55
C GLU A 218 52.27 -4.27 -79.05
N ALA A 219 51.53 -3.27 -79.53
CA ALA A 219 51.61 -2.81 -80.92
C ALA A 219 53.00 -2.27 -81.27
N GLN A 220 53.61 -1.47 -80.38
CA GLN A 220 54.96 -0.96 -80.56
C GLN A 220 55.99 -2.11 -80.64
N ILE A 221 55.93 -3.07 -79.71
CA ILE A 221 56.83 -4.24 -79.71
C ILE A 221 56.65 -5.07 -80.98
N ASN A 222 55.41 -5.25 -81.46
CA ASN A 222 55.14 -5.97 -82.70
C ASN A 222 55.68 -5.24 -83.94
N GLU A 223 55.54 -3.91 -84.01
CA GLU A 223 56.12 -3.13 -85.11
C GLU A 223 57.65 -3.16 -85.07
N GLU A 224 58.27 -3.03 -83.89
CA GLU A 224 59.72 -3.20 -83.73
C GLU A 224 60.19 -4.61 -84.13
N ARG A 225 59.43 -5.66 -83.77
CA ARG A 225 59.72 -7.04 -84.22
C ARG A 225 59.64 -7.15 -85.74
N LYS A 226 58.62 -6.56 -86.36
CA LYS A 226 58.42 -6.56 -87.81
C LYS A 226 59.50 -5.75 -88.53
N GLN A 227 59.93 -4.62 -87.99
CA GLN A 227 61.06 -3.83 -88.50
C GLN A 227 62.36 -4.64 -88.40
N ARG A 228 62.64 -5.25 -87.25
CA ARG A 228 63.79 -6.14 -87.07
C ARG A 228 63.77 -7.31 -88.05
N GLU A 229 62.61 -7.91 -88.33
CA GLU A 229 62.48 -8.98 -89.31
C GLU A 229 62.72 -8.49 -90.75
N LYS A 230 62.23 -7.30 -91.11
CA LYS A 230 62.54 -6.63 -92.39
C LYS A 230 64.03 -6.35 -92.54
N ASP A 231 64.68 -5.83 -91.51
CA ASP A 231 66.13 -5.58 -91.55
C ASP A 231 66.93 -6.87 -91.67
N LEU A 232 66.50 -7.92 -90.96
CA LEU A 232 67.16 -9.22 -90.98
C LEU A 232 66.96 -9.93 -92.34
N THR A 233 65.79 -9.80 -92.96
CA THR A 233 65.53 -10.27 -94.33
C THR A 233 66.32 -9.48 -95.36
N PHE A 234 66.33 -8.14 -95.29
CA PHE A 234 67.15 -7.29 -96.15
C PHE A 234 68.65 -7.63 -96.06
N ARG A 235 69.19 -7.80 -94.84
CA ARG A 235 70.58 -8.23 -94.64
C ARG A 235 70.84 -9.62 -95.20
N LYS A 236 69.92 -10.57 -95.03
CA LYS A 236 70.01 -11.90 -95.66
C LYS A 236 70.05 -11.82 -97.18
N GLU A 237 69.21 -10.99 -97.78
CA GLU A 237 69.18 -10.75 -99.24
C GLU A 237 70.48 -10.10 -99.71
N MET A 238 71.01 -9.10 -99.01
CA MET A 238 72.31 -8.50 -99.32
C MET A 238 73.46 -9.51 -99.23
N VAL A 239 73.48 -10.36 -98.20
CA VAL A 239 74.47 -11.45 -98.08
C VAL A 239 74.33 -12.45 -99.21
N LYS A 240 73.09 -12.83 -99.57
CA LYS A 240 72.84 -13.73 -100.71
C LYS A 240 73.32 -13.10 -102.02
N HIS A 241 73.03 -11.82 -102.26
CA HIS A 241 73.51 -11.10 -103.44
C HIS A 241 75.04 -10.97 -103.46
N GLN A 242 75.68 -10.71 -102.31
CA GLN A 242 77.14 -10.74 -102.19
C GLN A 242 77.72 -12.13 -102.46
N MET A 243 77.07 -13.19 -101.98
CA MET A 243 77.48 -14.57 -102.27
C MET A 243 77.31 -14.89 -103.76
N GLU A 244 76.21 -14.49 -104.41
CA GLU A 244 76.02 -14.63 -105.86
C GLU A 244 77.04 -13.81 -106.66
N LEU A 245 77.39 -12.60 -106.21
CA LEU A 245 78.42 -11.78 -106.84
C LEU A 245 79.83 -12.35 -106.58
N ALA A 246 80.10 -12.88 -105.40
CA ALA A 246 81.35 -13.56 -105.05
C ALA A 246 81.49 -14.88 -105.82
N ASP A 247 80.40 -15.60 -106.07
CA ASP A 247 80.38 -16.79 -106.92
C ASP A 247 80.61 -16.41 -108.39
N LYS A 248 79.99 -15.33 -108.88
CA LYS A 248 80.27 -14.76 -110.21
C LYS A 248 81.71 -14.25 -110.32
N LEU A 249 82.21 -13.56 -109.30
CA LEU A 249 83.59 -13.09 -109.22
C LEU A 249 84.57 -14.26 -109.06
N ASN A 250 84.24 -15.36 -108.39
CA ASN A 250 85.07 -16.57 -108.40
C ASN A 250 85.09 -17.24 -109.79
N ILE A 251 83.96 -17.23 -110.51
CA ILE A 251 83.91 -17.69 -111.91
C ILE A 251 84.74 -16.76 -112.83
N THR A 252 84.79 -15.46 -112.54
CA THR A 252 85.51 -14.46 -113.36
C THR A 252 86.97 -14.27 -112.90
N SER A 253 87.29 -14.55 -111.64
CA SER A 253 88.63 -14.45 -111.01
C SER A 253 89.46 -15.72 -111.18
N MET A 254 88.89 -16.78 -111.76
CA MET A 254 89.70 -17.80 -112.45
C MET A 254 90.28 -17.29 -113.78
N GLN A 255 89.97 -16.05 -114.20
CA GLN A 255 90.61 -15.37 -115.33
C GLN A 255 91.09 -13.96 -114.93
N MET A 256 92.40 -13.89 -114.69
CA MET A 256 93.28 -12.71 -114.70
C MET A 256 93.78 -12.17 -113.35
N GLU A 257 95.11 -12.20 -113.27
CA GLU A 257 96.04 -11.67 -112.27
C GLU A 257 96.34 -10.17 -112.48
N ASP A 258 96.34 -9.40 -111.38
CA ASP A 258 97.40 -8.49 -110.84
C ASP A 258 97.88 -7.22 -111.64
N PRO A 259 98.72 -6.29 -111.09
CA PRO A 259 98.31 -5.06 -110.37
C PRO A 259 99.03 -3.75 -110.81
N THR A 260 98.95 -2.71 -109.95
CA THR A 260 99.85 -1.53 -109.72
C THR A 260 99.58 -0.19 -110.43
N ALA A 261 99.62 0.92 -109.65
CA ALA A 261 100.58 2.03 -109.80
C ALA A 261 100.40 3.16 -108.74
N GLU A 262 101.52 3.52 -108.09
CA GLU A 262 101.73 4.68 -107.21
C GLU A 262 101.82 6.02 -107.99
N SER A 263 101.67 7.17 -107.33
CA SER A 263 102.64 8.27 -107.52
C SER A 263 102.61 9.38 -106.45
N ALA A 264 103.80 9.95 -106.28
CA ALA A 264 104.34 10.81 -105.22
C ALA A 264 103.88 12.29 -105.15
N LEU A 265 104.23 12.90 -104.00
CA LEU A 265 104.26 14.33 -103.64
C LEU A 265 105.26 15.15 -104.49
N PRO A 266 105.19 16.51 -104.48
CA PRO A 266 106.16 17.27 -103.66
C PRO A 266 105.66 18.63 -103.09
N SER A 267 106.52 19.23 -102.26
CA SER A 267 106.38 20.45 -101.44
C SER A 267 106.63 21.78 -102.17
N SER A 268 106.14 22.91 -101.61
CA SER A 268 106.80 24.24 -101.67
C SER A 268 106.19 25.28 -100.70
N GLU A 269 107.03 26.20 -100.23
CA GLU A 269 106.88 27.22 -99.18
C GLU A 269 106.07 28.47 -99.57
N SER A 270 105.49 29.23 -98.61
CA SER A 270 105.90 30.63 -98.30
C SER A 270 104.91 31.49 -97.46
N LYS A 271 105.48 32.10 -96.41
CA LYS A 271 105.32 33.46 -95.83
C LYS A 271 104.07 33.90 -95.01
N PRO A 272 104.27 34.70 -93.93
CA PRO A 272 103.25 35.06 -92.94
C PRO A 272 102.64 36.44 -93.17
N THR A 273 101.33 36.60 -93.00
CA THR A 273 100.69 37.92 -92.82
C THR A 273 99.37 37.83 -92.05
N ARG A 274 99.36 38.36 -90.82
CA ARG A 274 98.27 39.16 -90.21
C ARG A 274 96.86 38.54 -90.09
N ASP A 275 96.73 37.22 -89.99
CA ASP A 275 95.44 36.54 -89.72
C ASP A 275 95.39 35.76 -88.37
N ASP A 276 96.52 35.68 -87.66
CA ASP A 276 96.68 34.85 -86.45
C ASP A 276 95.70 35.19 -85.31
N THR A 277 95.18 36.42 -85.24
CA THR A 277 94.24 36.80 -84.15
C THR A 277 92.83 36.26 -84.36
N LEU A 278 92.39 36.11 -85.62
CA LEU A 278 91.07 35.52 -85.92
C LEU A 278 91.14 33.99 -85.89
N GLU A 279 92.28 33.43 -86.30
CA GLU A 279 92.51 31.98 -86.26
C GLU A 279 92.72 31.47 -84.82
N GLN A 280 93.41 32.21 -83.96
CA GLN A 280 93.49 31.90 -82.52
C GLN A 280 92.12 31.98 -81.84
N ALA A 281 91.30 32.99 -82.16
CA ALA A 281 89.94 33.07 -81.64
C ALA A 281 89.05 31.92 -82.14
N ALA A 282 89.21 31.50 -83.41
CA ALA A 282 88.50 30.35 -83.96
C ALA A 282 88.90 29.03 -83.28
N LEU A 283 90.19 28.84 -82.99
CA LEU A 283 90.70 27.68 -82.25
C LEU A 283 90.22 27.67 -80.79
N GLU A 284 90.14 28.83 -80.13
CA GLU A 284 89.56 28.95 -78.78
C GLU A 284 88.05 28.64 -78.78
N PHE A 285 87.30 29.10 -79.79
CA PHE A 285 85.90 28.74 -79.95
C PHE A 285 85.72 27.25 -80.25
N GLU A 286 86.58 26.64 -81.05
CA GLU A 286 86.54 25.20 -81.32
C GLU A 286 86.86 24.38 -80.06
N HIS A 287 87.86 24.81 -79.28
CA HIS A 287 88.22 24.18 -78.01
C HIS A 287 87.08 24.27 -76.99
N THR A 288 86.48 25.44 -76.82
CA THR A 288 85.32 25.61 -75.92
C THR A 288 84.10 24.80 -76.38
N LEU A 289 83.90 24.67 -77.70
CA LEU A 289 82.87 23.80 -78.27
C LEU A 289 83.10 22.31 -77.97
N ARG A 290 84.34 21.81 -78.10
CA ARG A 290 84.65 20.42 -77.71
C ARG A 290 84.42 20.18 -76.23
N VAL A 291 84.84 21.09 -75.36
CA VAL A 291 84.58 20.98 -73.92
C VAL A 291 83.08 20.91 -73.62
N ILE A 292 82.27 21.70 -74.32
CA ILE A 292 80.80 21.65 -74.19
C ILE A 292 80.24 20.34 -74.73
N GLN A 293 80.69 19.86 -75.89
CA GLN A 293 80.28 18.58 -76.48
C GLN A 293 80.65 17.38 -75.59
N GLU A 294 81.84 17.39 -74.99
CA GLU A 294 82.30 16.39 -74.03
C GLU A 294 81.50 16.44 -72.72
N ALA A 295 81.27 17.64 -72.16
CA ALA A 295 80.51 17.81 -70.92
C ALA A 295 79.02 17.46 -71.07
N THR A 296 78.45 17.68 -72.26
CA THR A 296 77.05 17.35 -72.57
C THR A 296 76.88 15.96 -73.19
N GLY A 297 77.98 15.30 -73.57
CA GLY A 297 78.00 13.97 -74.19
C GLY A 297 77.22 13.93 -75.53
N ALA A 298 77.32 14.99 -76.33
CA ALA A 298 76.59 15.15 -77.59
C ALA A 298 77.57 15.33 -78.76
N SER A 299 77.28 14.68 -79.88
CA SER A 299 78.20 14.56 -81.04
C SER A 299 78.15 15.77 -81.97
N ASP A 300 77.01 16.47 -81.98
CA ASP A 300 76.71 17.59 -82.86
C ASP A 300 76.17 18.79 -82.07
N ILE A 301 76.47 20.00 -82.54
CA ILE A 301 76.04 21.28 -81.94
C ILE A 301 74.51 21.35 -81.86
N SER A 302 73.83 20.81 -82.86
CA SER A 302 72.37 20.73 -82.89
C SER A 302 71.82 19.90 -81.73
N GLU A 303 72.51 18.80 -81.38
CA GLU A 303 72.13 17.91 -80.29
C GLU A 303 72.39 18.55 -78.92
N VAL A 304 73.52 19.27 -78.78
CA VAL A 304 73.81 20.09 -77.59
C VAL A 304 72.68 21.10 -77.34
N SER A 305 72.28 21.83 -78.39
CA SER A 305 71.19 22.82 -78.30
C SER A 305 69.85 22.17 -77.90
N ALA A 306 69.51 21.03 -78.49
CA ALA A 306 68.27 20.31 -78.17
C ALA A 306 68.25 19.81 -76.71
N ARG A 307 69.37 19.29 -76.20
CA ARG A 307 69.49 18.86 -74.79
C ARG A 307 69.40 20.03 -73.82
N PHE A 308 70.01 21.17 -74.14
CA PHE A 308 69.89 22.40 -73.34
C PHE A 308 68.44 22.91 -73.30
N GLN A 309 67.72 22.87 -74.42
CA GLN A 309 66.31 23.24 -74.46
C GLN A 309 65.45 22.29 -73.62
N ALA A 310 65.63 20.97 -73.75
CA ALA A 310 64.93 19.98 -72.94
C ALA A 310 65.25 20.11 -71.44
N GLN A 311 66.50 20.42 -71.08
CA GLN A 311 66.91 20.67 -69.70
C GLN A 311 66.29 21.96 -69.15
N GLN A 312 66.21 23.01 -69.96
CA GLN A 312 65.54 24.26 -69.60
C GLN A 312 64.02 24.06 -69.40
N GLU A 313 63.38 23.29 -70.27
CA GLU A 313 61.97 22.91 -70.12
C GLU A 313 61.73 22.10 -68.84
N THR A 314 62.57 21.08 -68.59
CA THR A 314 62.52 20.26 -67.37
C THR A 314 62.71 21.10 -66.11
N LYS A 315 63.67 22.04 -66.13
CA LYS A 315 63.89 23.00 -65.04
C LYS A 315 62.66 23.89 -64.83
N SER A 316 62.06 24.41 -65.91
CA SER A 316 60.84 25.21 -65.82
C SER A 316 59.68 24.42 -65.22
N HIS A 317 59.56 23.14 -65.59
CA HIS A 317 58.52 22.24 -65.09
C HIS A 317 58.71 21.95 -63.60
N LEU A 318 59.94 21.64 -63.16
CA LEU A 318 60.28 21.43 -61.75
C LEU A 318 60.03 22.67 -60.91
N ILE A 319 60.37 23.86 -61.40
CA ILE A 319 60.09 25.13 -60.70
C ILE A 319 58.56 25.34 -60.58
N SER A 320 57.80 25.05 -61.63
CA SER A 320 56.34 25.10 -61.58
C SER A 320 55.77 24.11 -60.56
N LEU A 321 56.30 22.88 -60.50
CA LEU A 321 55.84 21.85 -59.58
C LEU A 321 56.22 22.19 -58.13
N GLN A 322 57.41 22.73 -57.90
CA GLN A 322 57.84 23.28 -56.62
C GLN A 322 56.89 24.40 -56.17
N ARG A 323 56.59 25.37 -57.03
CA ARG A 323 55.69 26.48 -56.70
C ARG A 323 54.27 25.99 -56.40
N LYS A 324 53.77 24.97 -57.11
CA LYS A 324 52.47 24.34 -56.82
C LYS A 324 52.49 23.60 -55.48
N ALA A 325 53.57 22.90 -55.15
CA ALA A 325 53.73 22.21 -53.87
C ALA A 325 53.80 23.21 -52.70
N GLU A 326 54.59 24.28 -52.85
CA GLU A 326 54.68 25.38 -51.87
C GLU A 326 53.30 26.03 -51.64
N SER A 327 52.58 26.37 -52.72
CA SER A 327 51.22 26.92 -52.60
C SER A 327 50.27 25.97 -51.89
N ARG A 328 50.35 24.66 -52.14
CA ARG A 328 49.50 23.66 -51.46
C ARG A 328 49.85 23.52 -49.99
N VAL A 329 51.13 23.58 -49.63
CA VAL A 329 51.57 23.59 -48.23
C VAL A 329 51.04 24.83 -47.51
N ASP A 330 51.05 26.00 -48.15
CA ASP A 330 50.54 27.22 -47.54
C ASP A 330 49.02 27.20 -47.36
N SER A 331 48.26 26.69 -48.35
CA SER A 331 46.81 26.47 -48.19
C SER A 331 46.50 25.52 -47.03
N LEU A 332 47.19 24.38 -46.94
CA LEU A 332 46.99 23.42 -45.85
C LEU A 332 47.35 24.00 -44.48
N LYS A 333 48.40 24.83 -44.40
CA LYS A 333 48.75 25.54 -43.15
C LYS A 333 47.67 26.53 -42.73
N GLN A 334 47.01 27.18 -43.70
CA GLN A 334 45.92 28.11 -43.43
C GLN A 334 44.67 27.37 -42.95
N GLU A 335 44.27 26.30 -43.64
CA GLU A 335 43.16 25.43 -43.21
C GLU A 335 43.39 24.85 -41.81
N HIS A 336 44.61 24.40 -41.52
CA HIS A 336 44.97 23.91 -40.18
C HIS A 336 44.86 24.99 -39.09
N LYS A 337 45.24 26.24 -39.39
CA LYS A 337 45.07 27.35 -38.45
C LYS A 337 43.60 27.69 -38.21
N GLU A 338 42.78 27.63 -39.25
CA GLU A 338 41.33 27.87 -39.16
C GLU A 338 40.66 26.77 -38.33
N ALA A 339 40.96 25.49 -38.60
CA ALA A 339 40.48 24.37 -37.81
C ALA A 339 40.86 24.46 -36.32
N ILE A 340 42.09 24.93 -36.00
CA ILE A 340 42.50 25.16 -34.61
C ILE A 340 41.67 26.27 -33.94
N LYS A 341 41.37 27.35 -34.67
CA LYS A 341 40.53 28.44 -34.14
C LYS A 341 39.11 27.94 -33.87
N GLU A 342 38.50 27.23 -34.82
CA GLU A 342 37.17 26.64 -34.65
C GLU A 342 37.12 25.66 -33.47
N LEU A 343 38.15 24.83 -33.30
CA LEU A 343 38.26 23.94 -32.14
C LEU A 343 38.35 24.73 -30.83
N GLY A 344 39.10 25.84 -30.80
CA GLY A 344 39.19 26.73 -29.65
C GLY A 344 37.81 27.31 -29.29
N GLU A 345 37.12 27.87 -30.28
CA GLU A 345 35.78 28.45 -30.09
C GLU A 345 34.76 27.40 -29.62
N LEU A 346 34.81 26.18 -30.16
CA LEU A 346 33.94 25.08 -29.74
C LEU A 346 34.23 24.61 -28.32
N LYS A 347 35.50 24.49 -27.91
CA LYS A 347 35.87 24.09 -26.56
C LYS A 347 35.41 25.12 -25.51
N TYR A 348 35.69 26.40 -25.75
CA TYR A 348 35.32 27.45 -24.80
C TYR A 348 33.82 27.79 -24.81
N SER A 349 33.12 27.66 -25.95
CA SER A 349 31.67 27.86 -26.00
C SER A 349 30.87 26.67 -25.45
N GLY A 350 31.37 25.44 -25.60
CA GLY A 350 30.74 24.23 -25.08
C GLY A 350 30.75 24.16 -23.56
N GLU A 351 31.88 24.47 -22.93
CA GLU A 351 32.00 24.49 -21.46
C GLU A 351 31.15 25.60 -20.83
N SER A 352 31.11 26.80 -21.44
CA SER A 352 30.29 27.91 -20.95
C SER A 352 28.79 27.63 -21.04
N ARG A 353 28.31 27.05 -22.14
CA ARG A 353 26.88 26.66 -22.27
C ARG A 353 26.50 25.54 -21.32
N THR A 354 27.39 24.57 -21.10
CA THR A 354 27.12 23.45 -20.18
C THR A 354 27.04 23.94 -18.74
N ALA A 355 27.95 24.83 -18.33
CA ALA A 355 27.90 25.44 -17.00
C ALA A 355 26.65 26.31 -16.78
N GLN A 356 26.25 27.11 -17.78
CA GLN A 356 25.02 27.89 -17.71
C GLN A 356 23.77 26.98 -17.67
N SER A 357 23.74 25.91 -18.46
CA SER A 357 22.65 24.94 -18.43
C SER A 357 22.54 24.24 -17.09
N ALA A 358 23.67 23.84 -16.49
CA ALA A 358 23.70 23.20 -15.17
C ALA A 358 23.21 24.15 -14.06
N ALA A 359 23.59 25.42 -14.10
CA ALA A 359 23.10 26.43 -13.14
C ALA A 359 21.58 26.63 -13.26
N VAL A 360 21.06 26.71 -14.49
CA VAL A 360 19.61 26.85 -14.73
C VAL A 360 18.84 25.62 -14.26
N VAL A 361 19.38 24.42 -14.46
CA VAL A 361 18.77 23.18 -13.94
C VAL A 361 18.73 23.19 -12.41
N ALA A 362 19.83 23.56 -11.75
CA ALA A 362 19.88 23.66 -10.29
C ALA A 362 18.87 24.69 -9.73
N ASP A 363 18.69 25.82 -10.42
CA ASP A 363 17.68 26.82 -10.04
C ASP A 363 16.25 26.27 -10.17
N PHE A 364 15.96 25.51 -11.23
CA PHE A 364 14.66 24.87 -11.40
C PHE A 364 14.40 23.75 -10.40
N GLU A 365 15.41 22.96 -10.06
CA GLU A 365 15.34 21.96 -8.99
C GLU A 365 15.05 22.63 -7.63
N GLY A 366 15.69 23.77 -7.36
CA GLY A 366 15.42 24.58 -6.18
C GLY A 366 13.98 25.09 -6.13
N HIS A 367 13.47 25.63 -7.25
CA HIS A 367 12.08 26.06 -7.36
C HIS A 367 11.08 24.91 -7.18
N LEU A 368 11.38 23.73 -7.74
CA LEU A 368 10.55 22.54 -7.60
C LEU A 368 10.48 22.10 -6.13
N SER A 369 11.61 22.00 -5.45
CA SER A 369 11.67 21.64 -4.03
C SER A 369 10.85 22.60 -3.15
N VAL A 370 10.97 23.91 -3.39
CA VAL A 370 10.18 24.92 -2.64
C VAL A 370 8.68 24.79 -2.94
N ALA A 371 8.30 24.51 -4.19
CA ALA A 371 6.91 24.30 -4.57
C ALA A 371 6.31 23.03 -3.94
N GLU A 372 7.08 21.94 -3.87
CA GLU A 372 6.69 20.69 -3.23
C GLU A 372 6.44 20.86 -1.73
N VAL A 373 7.35 21.54 -1.03
CA VAL A 373 7.18 21.84 0.41
C VAL A 373 5.93 22.67 0.64
N LYS A 374 5.70 23.73 -0.15
CA LYS A 374 4.48 24.54 -0.06
C LYS A 374 3.23 23.72 -0.35
N CYS A 375 3.27 22.84 -1.35
CA CYS A 375 2.15 21.96 -1.67
C CYS A 375 1.82 21.02 -0.51
N GLY A 376 2.86 20.41 0.11
CA GLY A 376 2.72 19.60 1.31
C GLY A 376 2.11 20.36 2.49
N GLU A 377 2.58 21.58 2.77
CA GLU A 377 2.02 22.42 3.83
C GLU A 377 0.55 22.78 3.58
N THR A 378 0.20 23.17 2.35
CA THR A 378 -1.18 23.53 2.00
C THR A 378 -2.10 22.32 2.07
N ARG A 379 -1.65 21.14 1.62
CA ARG A 379 -2.36 19.88 1.78
C ARG A 379 -2.60 19.55 3.25
N GLY A 380 -1.58 19.66 4.10
CA GLY A 380 -1.72 19.43 5.54
C GLY A 380 -2.63 20.44 6.25
N ARG A 381 -2.72 21.69 5.76
CA ARG A 381 -3.72 22.66 6.24
C ARG A 381 -5.13 22.28 5.78
N TYR A 382 -5.29 21.87 4.52
CA TYR A 382 -6.58 21.44 3.97
C TYR A 382 -7.11 20.19 4.69
N GLU A 383 -6.28 19.17 4.92
CA GLU A 383 -6.67 17.96 5.64
C GLU A 383 -7.13 18.26 7.08
N ARG A 384 -6.46 19.20 7.77
CA ARG A 384 -6.90 19.66 9.09
C ARG A 384 -8.24 20.38 9.04
N LEU A 385 -8.42 21.30 8.08
CA LEU A 385 -9.68 22.03 7.92
C LEU A 385 -10.83 21.10 7.54
N SER A 386 -10.59 20.13 6.66
CA SER A 386 -11.59 19.12 6.27
C SER A 386 -12.00 18.23 7.45
N ARG A 387 -11.06 17.80 8.30
CA ARG A 387 -11.39 17.10 9.54
C ARG A 387 -12.26 17.96 10.46
N LEU A 388 -11.86 19.21 10.70
CA LEU A 388 -12.63 20.15 11.53
C LEU A 388 -14.05 20.38 10.98
N LEU A 389 -14.19 20.49 9.66
CA LEU A 389 -15.49 20.67 8.99
C LEU A 389 -16.37 19.42 9.11
N ASN A 390 -15.79 18.22 8.98
CA ASN A 390 -16.51 16.96 9.21
C ASN A 390 -16.94 16.80 10.68
N ASP A 391 -16.08 17.17 11.63
CA ASP A 391 -16.41 17.15 13.05
C ASP A 391 -17.54 18.14 13.37
N ALA A 392 -17.48 19.35 12.80
CA ALA A 392 -18.55 20.34 12.90
C ALA A 392 -19.85 19.80 12.31
N ARG A 393 -19.82 19.26 11.08
CA ARG A 393 -20.99 18.66 10.43
C ARG A 393 -21.62 17.55 11.27
N SER A 394 -20.80 16.62 11.76
CA SER A 394 -21.27 15.50 12.59
C SER A 394 -21.83 15.99 13.94
N GLY A 395 -21.17 16.97 14.56
CA GLY A 395 -21.63 17.61 15.79
C GLY A 395 -22.95 18.35 15.61
N THR A 396 -23.13 19.05 14.49
CA THR A 396 -24.38 19.74 14.16
C THR A 396 -25.51 18.76 13.87
N GLN A 397 -25.26 17.69 13.13
CA GLN A 397 -26.25 16.63 12.90
C GLN A 397 -26.72 16.04 14.23
N HIS A 398 -25.78 15.66 15.11
CA HIS A 398 -26.11 15.11 16.42
C HIS A 398 -26.86 16.10 17.32
N LEU A 399 -26.55 17.40 17.23
CA LEU A 399 -27.30 18.45 17.91
C LEU A 399 -28.73 18.58 17.35
N CYS A 400 -28.90 18.52 16.03
CA CYS A 400 -30.23 18.50 15.39
C CYS A 400 -31.07 17.32 15.86
N ASP A 401 -30.50 16.11 15.87
CA ASP A 401 -31.20 14.89 16.27
C ASP A 401 -31.68 15.01 17.73
N LYS A 402 -30.86 15.58 18.63
CA LYS A 402 -31.24 15.82 20.03
C LYS A 402 -32.34 16.89 20.20
N LEU A 403 -32.40 17.85 19.30
CA LEU A 403 -33.36 18.96 19.33
C LEU A 403 -34.59 18.73 18.43
N GLU A 404 -34.74 17.53 17.85
CA GLU A 404 -35.85 17.17 16.96
C GLU A 404 -37.21 17.27 17.68
N GLY A 405 -37.25 16.91 18.97
CA GLY A 405 -38.46 16.95 19.81
C GLY A 405 -38.93 18.35 20.24
N ILE A 406 -38.17 19.41 19.95
CA ILE A 406 -38.50 20.79 20.36
C ILE A 406 -39.19 21.50 19.19
N GLN A 407 -40.49 21.73 19.32
CA GLN A 407 -41.28 22.43 18.32
C GLN A 407 -41.21 23.94 18.53
N MET A 408 -40.71 24.67 17.52
CA MET A 408 -40.78 26.13 17.47
C MET A 408 -42.14 26.60 16.93
N ALA A 409 -42.56 27.80 17.32
CA ALA A 409 -43.85 28.39 16.92
C ALA A 409 -43.97 28.64 15.40
N GLU A 410 -42.85 28.79 14.70
CA GLU A 410 -42.77 28.93 13.25
C GLU A 410 -42.16 27.64 12.67
N LYS A 411 -42.88 26.96 11.77
CA LYS A 411 -42.40 25.74 11.10
C LYS A 411 -41.37 26.10 10.03
N THR A 412 -40.17 26.50 10.43
CA THR A 412 -39.05 26.63 9.50
C THR A 412 -38.57 25.23 9.12
N PRO A 413 -38.63 24.82 7.84
CA PRO A 413 -38.10 23.53 7.41
C PRO A 413 -36.60 23.48 7.70
N MET A 414 -36.13 22.51 8.47
CA MET A 414 -34.70 22.31 8.67
C MET A 414 -34.06 21.86 7.36
N PRO A 415 -33.11 22.63 6.79
CA PRO A 415 -32.35 22.17 5.63
C PRO A 415 -31.48 20.97 6.03
N ALA A 416 -31.24 20.05 5.09
CA ALA A 416 -30.38 18.90 5.32
C ALA A 416 -28.96 19.36 5.68
N VAL A 417 -28.30 18.65 6.61
CA VAL A 417 -26.96 18.99 7.08
C VAL A 417 -25.92 18.64 6.01
N SER A 418 -25.46 19.67 5.32
CA SER A 418 -24.44 19.63 4.29
C SER A 418 -23.36 20.66 4.61
N ASP A 419 -22.20 20.54 3.97
CA ASP A 419 -21.02 21.37 4.23
C ASP A 419 -21.31 22.88 4.09
N ASP A 420 -22.23 23.27 3.19
CA ASP A 420 -22.65 24.66 2.98
C ASP A 420 -23.76 25.13 3.93
N THR A 421 -24.51 24.19 4.54
CA THR A 421 -25.67 24.47 5.39
C THR A 421 -25.40 24.30 6.89
N VAL A 422 -24.19 23.87 7.29
CA VAL A 422 -23.81 23.70 8.71
C VAL A 422 -24.11 24.95 9.54
N ALA A 423 -23.79 26.13 9.02
CA ALA A 423 -24.00 27.40 9.72
C ALA A 423 -25.49 27.75 9.90
N SER A 424 -26.30 27.60 8.85
CA SER A 424 -27.74 27.89 8.92
C SER A 424 -28.48 26.88 9.81
N VAL A 425 -28.06 25.62 9.79
CA VAL A 425 -28.59 24.58 10.69
C VAL A 425 -28.25 24.89 12.15
N LEU A 426 -27.03 25.36 12.44
CA LEU A 426 -26.63 25.80 13.78
C LEU A 426 -27.48 26.95 14.30
N GLU A 427 -27.78 27.95 13.48
CA GLU A 427 -28.67 29.06 13.85
C GLU A 427 -30.06 28.57 14.27
N VAL A 428 -30.61 27.58 13.54
CA VAL A 428 -31.89 26.95 13.91
C VAL A 428 -31.78 26.16 15.21
N CYS A 429 -30.66 25.44 15.44
CA CYS A 429 -30.41 24.75 16.71
C CYS A 429 -30.32 25.74 17.89
N VAL A 430 -29.68 26.89 17.70
CA VAL A 430 -29.58 27.96 18.72
C VAL A 430 -30.98 28.49 19.06
N ALA A 431 -31.80 28.81 18.06
CA ALA A 431 -33.17 29.29 18.30
C ALA A 431 -34.03 28.24 19.05
N LYS A 432 -33.89 26.95 18.73
CA LYS A 432 -34.54 25.85 19.46
C LYS A 432 -34.08 25.76 20.92
N LEU A 433 -32.77 25.93 21.18
CA LEU A 433 -32.21 25.95 22.53
C LEU A 433 -32.70 27.16 23.34
N GLU A 434 -32.78 28.34 22.75
CA GLU A 434 -33.32 29.55 23.40
C GLU A 434 -34.80 29.39 23.76
N THR A 435 -35.58 28.74 22.88
CA THR A 435 -36.98 28.40 23.14
C THR A 435 -37.10 27.41 24.31
N LEU A 436 -36.25 26.39 24.34
CA LEU A 436 -36.17 25.43 25.45
C LEU A 436 -35.80 26.12 26.77
N ILE A 437 -34.79 26.99 26.78
CA ILE A 437 -34.38 27.76 27.96
C ILE A 437 -35.54 28.62 28.47
N SER A 438 -36.25 29.31 27.57
CA SER A 438 -37.41 30.13 27.94
C SER A 438 -38.56 29.29 28.52
N SER A 439 -38.82 28.10 27.95
CA SER A 439 -39.83 27.16 28.48
C SER A 439 -39.47 26.57 29.84
N LEU A 440 -38.17 26.40 30.11
CA LEU A 440 -37.66 25.89 31.39
C LEU A 440 -37.69 26.98 32.47
N GLN A 441 -37.45 28.24 32.12
CA GLN A 441 -37.58 29.37 33.05
C GLN A 441 -39.02 29.59 33.54
N GLN A 442 -40.03 29.12 32.80
CA GLN A 442 -41.44 29.19 33.18
C GLN A 442 -41.93 27.97 33.99
N ARG A 443 -41.07 26.97 34.22
CA ARG A 443 -41.36 25.79 35.05
C ARG A 443 -40.37 25.75 36.22
N ASP A 444 -40.87 25.85 37.44
CA ASP A 444 -40.07 25.54 38.63
C ASP A 444 -39.60 24.08 38.52
N ILE A 445 -38.29 23.91 38.35
CA ILE A 445 -37.65 22.60 38.28
C ILE A 445 -37.63 22.04 39.70
N PRO A 446 -38.20 20.85 39.97
CA PRO A 446 -38.07 20.21 41.27
C PRO A 446 -36.61 19.87 41.56
N ASP A 447 -36.19 20.04 42.81
CA ASP A 447 -34.86 19.69 43.31
C ASP A 447 -34.39 18.32 42.76
N PRO A 448 -33.15 18.20 42.25
CA PRO A 448 -32.65 16.98 41.62
C PRO A 448 -32.64 15.75 42.54
N ALA A 449 -32.85 15.93 43.85
CA ALA A 449 -33.02 14.85 44.81
C ALA A 449 -34.36 14.09 44.68
N THR A 450 -35.41 14.68 44.10
CA THR A 450 -36.74 14.03 44.01
C THR A 450 -36.95 13.22 42.73
N VAL A 451 -36.25 13.55 41.64
CA VAL A 451 -36.39 12.84 40.35
C VAL A 451 -35.56 11.54 40.29
N ALA A 452 -34.52 11.44 41.11
CA ALA A 452 -33.68 10.24 41.22
C ALA A 452 -34.42 9.02 41.81
N SER A 453 -35.60 9.19 42.42
CA SER A 453 -36.35 8.09 43.03
C SER A 453 -37.45 7.50 42.12
N GLN A 454 -37.71 8.07 40.94
CA GLN A 454 -38.80 7.63 40.05
C GLN A 454 -38.36 7.15 38.67
N VAL A 455 -37.08 7.20 38.33
CA VAL A 455 -36.56 6.60 37.10
C VAL A 455 -35.43 5.66 37.48
N ALA A 456 -35.76 4.39 37.63
CA ALA A 456 -34.79 3.30 37.71
C ALA A 456 -34.17 3.05 36.32
N GLY A 457 -33.43 4.05 35.83
CA GLY A 457 -32.65 3.99 34.60
C GLY A 457 -31.36 4.77 34.82
N GLU A 458 -30.24 4.05 34.86
CA GLU A 458 -28.90 4.58 35.12
C GLU A 458 -28.59 5.80 34.22
N PRO A 459 -28.08 6.92 34.78
CA PRO A 459 -27.46 7.95 33.97
C PRO A 459 -26.10 7.43 33.52
N VAL A 460 -26.02 6.88 32.30
CA VAL A 460 -24.73 6.57 31.66
C VAL A 460 -24.07 7.89 31.26
N GLY A 461 -23.38 8.51 32.23
CA GLY A 461 -22.39 9.53 31.94
C GLY A 461 -21.24 8.91 31.14
N ILE A 462 -21.08 9.34 29.89
CA ILE A 462 -20.03 8.91 28.95
C ILE A 462 -18.59 9.06 29.50
N LEU A 463 -18.40 9.73 30.64
CA LEU A 463 -17.08 9.99 31.24
C LEU A 463 -16.69 9.03 32.36
N GLN A 464 -17.48 7.99 32.67
CA GLN A 464 -17.14 7.07 33.77
C GLN A 464 -17.44 5.60 33.46
N VAL A 465 -16.93 5.10 32.33
CA VAL A 465 -16.89 3.64 32.09
C VAL A 465 -15.59 3.08 32.67
N GLY A 466 -15.64 2.72 33.96
CA GLY A 466 -14.64 1.84 34.57
C GLY A 466 -14.79 0.40 34.04
N GLN A 467 -13.68 -0.33 33.92
CA GLN A 467 -13.60 -1.66 33.30
C GLN A 467 -14.49 -2.77 33.93
N SER A 468 -15.24 -2.49 34.99
CA SER A 468 -15.99 -3.47 35.79
C SER A 468 -17.51 -3.51 35.53
N GLY A 469 -18.05 -2.69 34.62
CA GLY A 469 -19.50 -2.57 34.40
C GLY A 469 -20.03 -3.06 33.05
N LEU A 470 -19.52 -4.17 32.51
CA LEU A 470 -19.99 -4.71 31.21
C LEU A 470 -20.86 -5.97 31.40
N PRO A 471 -22.04 -6.05 30.75
CA PRO A 471 -22.93 -7.21 30.85
C PRO A 471 -22.31 -8.53 30.35
N PRO A 472 -22.67 -9.69 30.93
CA PRO A 472 -22.00 -10.98 30.70
C PRO A 472 -22.22 -11.58 29.29
N TYR A 473 -23.12 -11.02 28.48
CA TYR A 473 -23.40 -11.46 27.10
C TYR A 473 -22.53 -10.75 26.04
N ASN A 474 -21.69 -9.79 26.44
CA ASN A 474 -20.70 -9.24 25.52
C ASN A 474 -19.53 -10.22 25.38
N THR A 475 -19.59 -11.06 24.36
CA THR A 475 -18.45 -11.85 23.88
C THR A 475 -17.40 -10.90 23.33
N ARG A 476 -16.45 -10.57 24.21
CA ARG A 476 -15.24 -9.80 23.90
C ARG A 476 -14.49 -10.53 22.78
N VAL A 477 -14.58 -10.03 21.55
CA VAL A 477 -13.69 -10.46 20.46
C VAL A 477 -12.28 -10.10 20.91
N LYS A 478 -11.48 -11.10 21.29
CA LYS A 478 -10.05 -10.89 21.54
C LYS A 478 -9.42 -10.56 20.21
N LEU A 479 -9.34 -9.26 19.90
CA LEU A 479 -8.38 -8.77 18.92
C LEU A 479 -7.01 -9.16 19.47
N ARG A 480 -6.42 -10.18 18.87
CA ARG A 480 -5.03 -10.57 19.11
C ARG A 480 -4.21 -9.28 18.93
N PRO A 481 -3.29 -8.94 19.84
CA PRO A 481 -2.35 -7.87 19.57
C PRO A 481 -1.74 -8.16 18.20
N LEU A 482 -1.94 -7.26 17.23
CA LEU A 482 -1.07 -7.24 16.07
C LEU A 482 0.30 -6.87 16.63
N GLU A 483 1.08 -7.88 17.01
CA GLU A 483 2.52 -7.82 16.84
C GLU A 483 2.70 -7.44 15.38
N PHE A 484 3.24 -6.24 15.16
CA PHE A 484 3.85 -5.90 13.89
C PHE A 484 4.94 -6.93 13.66
N GLU A 485 4.59 -8.05 13.01
CA GLU A 485 5.54 -8.72 12.16
C GLU A 485 5.93 -7.67 11.11
N PRO A 486 7.21 -7.29 10.98
CA PRO A 486 7.63 -6.62 9.77
C PRO A 486 7.24 -7.59 8.66
N GLU A 487 6.38 -7.16 7.75
CA GLU A 487 6.16 -7.87 6.49
C GLU A 487 7.54 -8.21 5.96
N SER A 488 7.84 -9.51 5.95
CA SER A 488 8.77 -10.09 5.02
C SER A 488 8.32 -9.56 3.66
N ALA A 489 9.11 -8.62 3.11
CA ALA A 489 9.15 -8.38 1.69
C ALA A 489 9.52 -9.73 1.06
N GLU A 490 8.51 -10.53 0.73
CA GLU A 490 8.67 -11.58 -0.24
C GLU A 490 8.60 -10.88 -1.59
N ASP A 491 9.80 -10.77 -2.16
CA ASP A 491 10.15 -10.19 -3.43
C ASP A 491 9.21 -10.67 -4.55
N GLU A 492 8.33 -9.76 -5.02
CA GLU A 492 7.84 -9.78 -6.41
C GLU A 492 8.64 -8.75 -7.22
N ASP A 493 9.95 -8.96 -7.29
CA ASP A 493 10.78 -8.44 -8.38
C ASP A 493 10.69 -9.42 -9.57
N GLU A 494 9.64 -9.30 -10.37
CA GLU A 494 9.64 -9.72 -11.79
C GLU A 494 9.29 -8.50 -12.66
N ASN A 495 10.10 -7.44 -12.51
CA ASN A 495 10.43 -6.60 -13.65
C ASN A 495 11.71 -7.17 -14.26
N ASP A 496 11.54 -7.94 -15.35
CA ASP A 496 12.60 -8.11 -16.35
C ASP A 496 12.93 -6.72 -16.92
N ASP A 497 13.86 -6.03 -16.27
CA ASP A 497 14.65 -4.98 -16.90
C ASP A 497 15.55 -5.64 -17.95
N ASP A 498 14.96 -5.93 -19.11
CA ASP A 498 15.65 -6.26 -20.35
C ASP A 498 16.33 -4.99 -20.91
N PHE A 499 17.19 -4.36 -20.11
CA PHE A 499 18.33 -3.62 -20.66
C PHE A 499 19.34 -4.68 -21.10
N ALA A 500 19.18 -5.14 -22.34
CA ALA A 500 20.17 -5.96 -23.02
C ALA A 500 21.52 -5.23 -23.02
N GLU A 501 22.34 -5.54 -22.01
CA GLU A 501 23.76 -5.22 -21.97
C GLU A 501 24.37 -5.87 -23.21
N VAL A 502 24.73 -5.03 -24.18
CA VAL A 502 25.30 -5.48 -25.46
C VAL A 502 26.56 -6.28 -25.15
N PRO A 503 26.58 -7.61 -25.42
CA PRO A 503 27.68 -8.44 -24.96
C PRO A 503 28.99 -8.03 -25.64
N ASP A 504 30.00 -7.72 -24.83
CA ASP A 504 31.33 -7.40 -25.33
C ASP A 504 31.93 -8.54 -26.18
N ARG A 505 32.78 -8.20 -27.13
CA ARG A 505 33.34 -9.15 -28.13
C ARG A 505 33.97 -10.41 -27.52
N GLU A 506 34.50 -10.33 -26.29
CA GLU A 506 35.04 -11.48 -25.57
C GLU A 506 33.97 -12.39 -24.94
N THR A 507 32.83 -11.85 -24.49
CA THR A 507 31.73 -12.64 -23.93
C THR A 507 31.03 -13.42 -25.05
N LEU A 508 30.83 -12.79 -26.22
CA LEU A 508 30.35 -13.47 -27.44
C LEU A 508 31.27 -14.61 -27.87
N LYS A 509 32.60 -14.42 -27.82
CA LYS A 509 33.58 -15.48 -28.14
C LYS A 509 33.55 -16.64 -27.15
N LYS A 510 33.42 -16.35 -25.84
CA LYS A 510 33.31 -17.40 -24.81
C LYS A 510 32.00 -18.18 -24.96
N HIS A 511 30.89 -17.48 -25.21
CA HIS A 511 29.59 -18.12 -25.39
C HIS A 511 29.53 -18.99 -26.67
N THR A 512 30.08 -18.52 -27.79
CA THR A 512 30.19 -19.35 -29.01
C THR A 512 31.13 -20.55 -28.83
N ALA A 513 32.25 -20.39 -28.12
CA ALA A 513 33.14 -21.51 -27.80
C ALA A 513 32.46 -22.55 -26.91
N GLN A 514 31.66 -22.12 -25.93
CA GLN A 514 30.90 -22.99 -25.03
C GLN A 514 29.77 -23.73 -25.77
N LEU A 515 29.13 -23.07 -26.73
CA LEU A 515 28.05 -23.64 -27.56
C LEU A 515 28.59 -24.64 -28.62
N LEU A 516 29.82 -24.42 -29.10
CA LEU A 516 30.54 -25.40 -29.93
C LEU A 516 31.03 -26.60 -29.09
N ALA A 517 31.44 -26.37 -27.84
CA ALA A 517 31.86 -27.43 -26.92
C ALA A 517 30.68 -28.28 -26.38
N SER A 518 29.47 -27.72 -26.31
CA SER A 518 28.27 -28.48 -25.93
C SER A 518 27.73 -29.31 -27.10
N ARG A 519 27.81 -28.80 -28.34
CA ARG A 519 27.48 -29.58 -29.55
C ARG A 519 28.44 -30.74 -29.82
N SER A 520 29.69 -30.68 -29.36
CA SER A 520 30.64 -31.80 -29.51
C SER A 520 30.45 -32.92 -28.48
N LYS A 521 29.59 -32.75 -27.45
CA LYS A 521 29.25 -33.81 -26.47
C LYS A 521 27.98 -34.61 -26.80
N GLY A 522 27.27 -34.27 -27.88
CA GLY A 522 25.99 -34.88 -28.29
C GLY A 522 26.06 -36.19 -29.09
N ALA A 523 27.18 -36.92 -29.06
CA ALA A 523 27.32 -38.20 -29.76
C ALA A 523 27.62 -39.35 -28.78
N LYS A 524 26.60 -39.85 -28.07
CA LYS A 524 26.62 -41.19 -27.47
C LYS A 524 25.31 -41.93 -27.79
N ALA A 525 25.48 -43.05 -28.50
CA ALA A 525 24.45 -43.91 -29.06
C ALA A 525 23.58 -44.63 -27.99
N PRO A 526 22.33 -45.01 -28.32
CA PRO A 526 21.45 -45.72 -27.40
C PRO A 526 21.79 -47.23 -27.28
N LYS A 527 21.76 -47.74 -26.04
CA LYS A 527 21.90 -49.16 -25.70
C LYS A 527 20.62 -49.95 -26.03
N LYS A 528 20.81 -51.10 -26.68
CA LYS A 528 19.80 -52.12 -27.06
C LYS A 528 19.12 -52.76 -25.84
N SER A 529 17.79 -52.86 -25.86
CA SER A 529 16.98 -53.73 -24.99
C SER A 529 16.95 -55.17 -25.53
N ARG A 530 17.26 -56.16 -24.68
CA ARG A 530 17.16 -57.60 -24.99
C ARG A 530 15.72 -58.07 -24.84
N LYS A 531 15.21 -58.74 -25.88
CA LYS A 531 13.93 -59.44 -25.94
C LYS A 531 14.07 -60.80 -25.24
N GLY A 532 13.36 -60.99 -24.14
CA GLY A 532 13.20 -62.26 -23.43
C GLY A 532 11.97 -62.99 -23.93
N LYS A 533 12.16 -64.26 -24.29
CA LYS A 533 11.20 -65.23 -24.81
C LYS A 533 10.46 -65.89 -23.65
N LYS A 534 9.14 -66.05 -23.73
CA LYS A 534 8.39 -67.01 -22.92
C LYS A 534 7.22 -67.54 -23.75
N ASP A 535 7.34 -68.82 -24.12
CA ASP A 535 6.31 -69.68 -24.68
C ASP A 535 5.47 -70.26 -23.53
N GLY A 536 4.18 -70.53 -23.82
CA GLY A 536 3.55 -71.80 -23.47
C GLY A 536 2.71 -71.91 -22.17
N ASP A 537 1.41 -72.10 -22.42
CA ASP A 537 0.50 -73.09 -21.82
C ASP A 537 -0.35 -72.81 -20.57
N ASP A 538 -1.65 -72.97 -20.85
CA ASP A 538 -2.65 -73.84 -20.22
C ASP A 538 -3.46 -73.39 -19.00
N ASP A 539 -4.77 -73.24 -19.29
CA ASP A 539 -5.93 -73.99 -18.76
C ASP A 539 -6.20 -74.10 -17.25
N GLU A 540 -7.51 -73.98 -16.97
CA GLU A 540 -8.29 -74.56 -15.87
C GLU A 540 -7.93 -74.20 -14.41
N GLU A 541 -8.67 -73.25 -13.83
CA GLU A 541 -9.76 -73.45 -12.84
C GLU A 541 -10.34 -72.11 -12.36
#